data_AF-A0A838XZF0-F1
#
_entry.id   AF-A0A838XZF0-F1
#
_cell.length_a   1.000
_cell.length_b   1.000
_cell.length_c   1.000
_cell.angle_alpha   90.00
_cell.angle_beta   90.00
_cell.angle_gamma   90.00
#
_symmetry.space_group_name_H-M   'P 1'
#
loop_
_entity.id
_entity.type
_entity.pdbx_description
1 polymer ?
#
loop_
_entity_poly.entity_id
_entity_poly.type
_entity_poly.pdbx_seq_one_letter_code
_entity_poly.pdbx_strand_id
1 'polypeptide(L)'
;MSAATATRSPLTKAQALLLMRLRDKRMAFKGARGWRFQGDPVPVQRVVGEGLITRHLAVEEAGHGAARLRLTADGAKEAERLALRRRRAR
;
A
#
# COMPACT_ATOMS: atom_id res chain seq x y z
N MET A 1 -8.90 -29.75 -8.46
CA MET A 1 -7.98 -29.23 -7.43
C MET A 1 -8.60 -27.97 -6.86
N SER A 2 -9.24 -28.06 -5.69
CA SER A 2 -9.95 -26.92 -5.07
C SER A 2 -8.96 -25.92 -4.51
N ALA A 3 -8.92 -24.72 -5.11
CA ALA A 3 -8.17 -23.60 -4.59
C ALA A 3 -8.72 -23.26 -3.19
N ALA A 4 -7.92 -23.52 -2.16
CA ALA A 4 -8.18 -23.01 -0.83
C ALA A 4 -8.17 -21.48 -0.92
N THR A 5 -9.35 -20.88 -0.86
CA THR A 5 -9.53 -19.44 -0.68
C THR A 5 -8.97 -19.11 0.71
N ALA A 6 -7.66 -18.94 0.81
CA ALA A 6 -7.02 -18.43 2.01
C ALA A 6 -7.65 -17.06 2.27
N THR A 7 -8.55 -17.00 3.25
CA THR A 7 -9.22 -15.78 3.68
C THR A 7 -8.16 -14.82 4.16
N ARG A 8 -7.61 -14.00 3.25
CA ARG A 8 -6.59 -13.00 3.58
C ARG A 8 -7.20 -12.12 4.66
N SER A 9 -6.56 -12.06 5.83
CA SER A 9 -7.04 -11.25 6.95
C SER A 9 -7.32 -9.81 6.47
N PRO A 10 -8.34 -9.12 6.98
CA PRO A 10 -8.64 -7.75 6.55
C PRO A 10 -7.41 -6.82 6.65
N LEU A 11 -7.34 -5.81 5.79
CA LEU A 11 -6.33 -4.76 5.92
C LEU A 11 -6.58 -3.96 7.19
N THR A 12 -5.51 -3.61 7.90
CA THR A 12 -5.62 -2.64 9.00
C THR A 12 -5.99 -1.26 8.44
N LYS A 13 -6.52 -0.37 9.29
CA LYS A 13 -6.84 1.01 8.90
C LYS A 13 -5.62 1.73 8.31
N ALA A 14 -4.44 1.54 8.89
CA ALA A 14 -3.19 2.14 8.41
C ALA A 14 -2.78 1.57 7.04
N GLN A 15 -2.90 0.26 6.84
CA GLN A 15 -2.61 -0.39 5.55
C GLN A 15 -3.55 0.09 4.45
N ALA A 16 -4.85 0.14 4.73
CA ALA A 16 -5.84 0.65 3.78
C ALA A 16 -5.55 2.11 3.40
N LEU A 17 -5.21 2.97 4.38
CA LEU A 17 -4.82 4.36 4.13
C LEU A 17 -3.56 4.49 3.29
N LEU A 18 -2.51 3.71 3.58
CA LEU A 18 -1.29 3.69 2.79
C LEU A 18 -1.57 3.25 1.34
N LEU A 19 -2.38 2.20 1.16
CA LEU A 19 -2.76 1.68 -0.15
C LEU A 19 -3.50 2.73 -1.00
N MET A 20 -4.46 3.45 -0.40
CA MET A 20 -5.15 4.55 -1.08
C MET A 20 -4.21 5.72 -1.40
N ARG A 21 -3.29 6.09 -0.49
CA ARG A 21 -2.31 7.15 -0.77
C ARG A 21 -1.37 6.76 -1.91
N LEU A 22 -0.96 5.49 -1.99
CA LEU A 22 -0.15 4.99 -3.11
C LEU A 22 -0.91 5.02 -4.44
N ARG A 23 -2.24 4.83 -4.45
CA ARG A 23 -3.07 5.02 -5.65
C ARG A 23 -2.98 6.45 -6.16
N ASP A 24 -3.10 7.43 -5.26
CA ASP A 24 -3.14 8.84 -5.64
C ASP A 24 -1.75 9.41 -5.95
N LYS A 25 -0.74 9.06 -5.14
CA LYS A 25 0.63 9.60 -5.22
C LYS A 25 1.61 8.73 -6.01
N ARG A 26 1.17 7.55 -6.46
CA ARG A 26 1.90 6.53 -7.26
C ARG A 26 3.08 5.84 -6.57
N MET A 27 3.83 6.52 -5.70
CA MET A 27 4.97 5.93 -4.99
C MET A 27 5.28 6.61 -3.65
N ALA A 28 5.92 5.86 -2.76
CA ALA A 28 6.56 6.38 -1.54
C ALA A 28 8.03 5.95 -1.49
N PHE A 29 8.90 6.75 -0.91
CA PHE A 29 10.33 6.50 -0.80
C PHE A 29 10.67 5.93 0.59
N LYS A 30 11.55 4.94 0.63
CA LYS A 30 12.06 4.36 1.87
C LYS A 30 13.03 5.35 2.52
N GLY A 31 12.77 5.68 3.78
CA GLY A 31 13.66 6.47 4.63
C GLY A 31 13.95 5.76 5.96
N ALA A 32 14.74 6.42 6.81
CA ALA A 32 15.15 5.88 8.10
C ALA A 32 13.96 5.47 9.00
N ARG A 33 12.89 6.28 9.01
CA ARG A 33 11.71 6.10 9.88
C ARG A 33 10.53 5.39 9.20
N GLY A 34 10.63 5.02 7.92
CA GLY A 34 9.55 4.37 7.18
C GLY A 34 9.40 4.89 5.75
N TRP A 35 8.17 4.90 5.25
CA TRP A 35 7.83 5.25 3.87
C TRP A 35 7.34 6.69 3.79
N ARG A 36 7.96 7.52 2.96
CA ARG A 36 7.61 8.94 2.81
C ARG A 36 7.18 9.24 1.39
N PHE A 37 6.03 9.87 1.23
CA PHE A 37 5.60 10.42 -0.06
C PHE A 37 6.26 11.77 -0.31
N GLN A 38 6.45 12.14 -1.57
CA GLN A 38 6.97 13.44 -1.92
C GLN A 38 6.04 14.56 -1.43
N GLY A 39 6.60 15.55 -0.72
CA GLY A 39 5.87 16.67 -0.14
C GLY A 39 5.20 16.38 1.21
N ASP A 40 5.19 15.12 1.68
CA ASP A 40 4.54 14.79 2.94
C ASP A 40 5.52 14.88 4.13
N PRO A 41 5.18 15.63 5.19
CA PRO A 41 6.09 15.87 6.31
C PRO A 41 6.23 14.65 7.23
N VAL A 42 5.21 13.78 7.27
CA VAL A 42 5.15 12.65 8.19
C VAL A 42 5.32 11.32 7.42
N PRO A 43 6.33 10.51 7.75
CA PRO A 43 6.49 9.19 7.15
C PRO A 43 5.43 8.22 7.69
N VAL A 44 5.03 7.27 6.86
CA VAL A 44 4.25 6.10 7.26
C VAL A 44 5.20 5.06 7.84
N GLN A 45 4.83 4.45 8.97
CA GLN A 45 5.68 3.44 9.64
C GLN A 45 6.05 2.29 8.69
N ARG A 46 7.29 1.81 8.79
CA ARG A 46 7.85 0.79 7.90
C ARG A 46 7.00 -0.49 7.83
N VAL A 47 6.58 -0.99 9.00
CA VAL A 47 5.74 -2.20 9.16
C VAL A 47 4.43 -2.15 8.37
N VAL A 48 3.87 -0.95 8.16
CA VAL A 48 2.63 -0.80 7.40
C VAL A 48 2.87 -1.10 5.92
N GLY A 49 3.98 -0.61 5.36
CA GLY A 49 4.36 -0.89 3.97
C GLY A 49 4.82 -2.32 3.77
N GLU A 50 5.61 -2.87 4.70
CA GLU A 50 6.01 -4.29 4.69
C GLU A 50 4.79 -5.20 4.70
N GLY A 51 3.77 -4.88 5.52
CA GLY A 51 2.52 -5.62 5.53
C GLY A 51 1.77 -5.60 4.19
N LEU A 52 1.89 -4.54 3.38
CA LEU A 52 1.34 -4.52 2.01
C LEU A 52 2.18 -5.37 1.04
N ILE A 53 3.50 -5.39 1.21
CA ILE A 53 4.43 -6.22 0.41
C ILE A 53 4.16 -7.70 0.66
N THR A 54 4.08 -8.13 1.93
CA THR A 54 3.76 -9.52 2.30
C THR A 54 2.41 -9.99 1.73
N ARG A 55 1.49 -9.06 1.48
CA ARG A 55 0.17 -9.34 0.89
C ARG A 55 0.16 -9.26 -0.64
N HIS A 56 1.30 -8.99 -1.27
CA HIS A 56 1.46 -8.77 -2.71
C HIS A 56 0.61 -7.59 -3.25
N LEU A 57 0.26 -6.63 -2.40
CA LEU A 57 -0.47 -5.42 -2.79
C LEU A 57 0.47 -4.25 -3.11
N ALA A 58 1.70 -4.33 -2.64
CA ALA A 58 2.76 -3.40 -2.99
C ALA A 58 4.06 -4.15 -3.26
N VAL A 59 5.00 -3.46 -3.91
CA VAL A 59 6.35 -3.95 -4.17
C VAL A 59 7.35 -2.87 -3.79
N GLU A 60 8.46 -3.29 -3.19
CA GLU A 60 9.65 -2.46 -3.00
C GLU A 60 10.54 -2.60 -4.24
N GLU A 61 10.69 -1.50 -4.99
CA GLU A 61 11.60 -1.39 -6.13
C GLU A 61 12.89 -0.70 -5.69
N ALA A 62 14.05 -1.23 -6.09
CA ALA A 62 15.31 -0.52 -5.91
C ALA A 62 15.29 0.80 -6.71
N GLY A 63 15.81 1.88 -6.12
CA GLY A 63 15.90 3.18 -6.77
C GLY A 63 17.25 3.83 -6.50
N HIS A 64 17.65 4.76 -7.37
CA HIS A 64 18.85 5.57 -7.15
C HIS A 64 18.67 6.43 -5.88
N GLY A 65 19.36 6.06 -4.80
CA GLY A 65 19.36 6.75 -3.50
C GLY A 65 18.38 6.20 -2.47
N ALA A 66 17.16 5.84 -2.87
CA ALA A 66 16.17 5.26 -1.97
C ALA A 66 15.26 4.26 -2.70
N ALA A 67 14.96 3.14 -2.02
CA ALA A 67 13.96 2.19 -2.50
C ALA A 67 12.57 2.83 -2.55
N ARG A 68 11.73 2.36 -3.46
CA ARG A 68 10.40 2.92 -3.75
C ARG A 68 9.34 1.86 -3.47
N LEU A 69 8.31 2.23 -2.74
CA LEU A 69 7.11 1.44 -2.58
C LEU A 69 6.09 1.83 -3.64
N ARG A 70 5.61 0.85 -4.41
CA ARG A 70 4.59 1.04 -5.47
C ARG A 70 3.52 -0.01 -5.37
N LEU A 71 2.34 0.28 -5.92
CA LEU A 71 1.26 -0.70 -6.02
C LEU A 71 1.59 -1.77 -7.07
N THR A 72 1.22 -3.00 -6.76
CA THR A 72 1.07 -4.05 -7.77
C THR A 72 -0.28 -3.86 -8.51
N ALA A 73 -0.52 -4.65 -9.56
CA ALA A 73 -1.83 -4.68 -10.23
C ALA A 73 -2.97 -5.04 -9.25
N ASP A 74 -2.73 -5.99 -8.34
CA ASP A 74 -3.69 -6.39 -7.30
C ASP A 74 -3.87 -5.29 -6.25
N GLY A 75 -2.77 -4.61 -5.88
CA GLY A 75 -2.81 -3.42 -5.03
C GLY A 75 -3.67 -2.30 -5.59
N ALA A 76 -3.56 -2.03 -6.88
CA ALA A 76 -4.36 -1.02 -7.57
C ALA A 76 -5.85 -1.38 -7.58
N LYS A 77 -6.19 -2.64 -7.89
CA LYS A 77 -7.58 -3.13 -7.84
C LYS A 77 -8.17 -3.03 -6.43
N GLU A 78 -7.41 -3.39 -5.40
CA GLU A 78 -7.85 -3.31 -4.01
C GLU A 78 -8.01 -1.85 -3.55
N ALA A 79 -7.11 -0.95 -3.95
CA ALA A 79 -7.23 0.47 -3.68
C ALA A 79 -8.49 1.07 -4.32
N GLU A 80 -8.81 0.69 -5.56
CA GLU A 80 -10.02 1.11 -6.26
C GLU A 80 -11.29 0.61 -5.54
N ARG A 81 -11.29 -0.65 -5.13
CA ARG A 81 -12.38 -1.25 -4.34
C ARG A 81 -12.63 -0.48 -3.04
N LEU A 82 -11.56 -0.08 -2.33
CA LEU A 82 -11.67 0.73 -1.11
C LEU A 82 -12.22 2.14 -1.39
N ALA A 83 -11.78 2.77 -2.49
CA ALA A 83 -12.29 4.09 -2.90
C ALA A 83 -13.79 4.05 -3.21
N LEU A 84 -14.26 3.03 -3.95
CA LEU A 84 -15.68 2.84 -4.26
C LEU A 84 -16.53 2.59 -3.01
N ARG A 85 -16.04 1.77 -2.06
CA ARG A 85 -16.73 1.53 -0.78
C ARG A 85 -16.89 2.82 0.03
N ARG A 86 -15.86 3.66 0.07
CA ARG A 86 -15.92 4.97 0.75
C ARG A 86 -16.92 5.93 0.11
N ARG A 87 -17.03 5.93 -1.23
CA ARG A 87 -18.00 6.77 -1.94
C ARG A 87 -19.44 6.39 -1.62
N ARG A 88 -19.74 5.10 -1.51
CA ARG A 88 -21.10 4.60 -1.21
C ARG A 88 -21.53 4.77 0.25
N ALA A 89 -20.57 5.00 1.15
CA ALA A 89 -20.83 5.24 2.57
C ALA A 89 -21.01 6.74 2.90
N ARG A 90 -20.96 7.61 1.88
CA ARG A 90 -21.30 9.03 1.94
C ARG A 90 -22.63 9.24 1.25
#